data_AF-A0A7Y5J2Q6-F1
#
_entry.id   AF-A0A7Y5J2Q6-F1
#
_cell.length_a   1.000
_cell.length_b   1.000
_cell.length_c   1.000
_cell.angle_alpha   90.00
_cell.angle_beta   90.00
_cell.angle_gamma   90.00
#
_symmetry.space_group_name_H-M   'P 1'
#
loop_
_entity.id
_entity.type
_entity.pdbx_description
1 polymer ?
#
loop_
_entity_poly.entity_id
_entity_poly.type
_entity_poly.pdbx_seq_one_letter_code
_entity_poly.pdbx_strand_id
1 'polypeptide(L)'
;MIYQTIVEAKKKGDKLFAVLIDPDKTTGDDLSKLIDLAVTASTDMFLVGGSLLVQNRLNDCIQCIKESCSIPVSLFPGSSLQLSDKADSIFLLSLISGRNPDLLIGQHVIAAPFLKQSGLEIIPTAYILIDGGVPTSVSYMSNTTPIPANKEDIALCTAMAGEMLGLKLIYLDAGSGARIPVSERMISSVSSAVNTPLIVGGGIRTPEKAYADARAGADVLVVGNALESSPALLLEVASAIHSCSPTKVN
;
A
#
# COMPACT_ATOMS: atom_id res chain seq x y z
N MET A 1 15.28 -5.82 -5.51
CA MET A 1 14.88 -4.49 -5.04
C MET A 1 13.43 -4.28 -5.44
N ILE A 2 12.55 -4.15 -4.46
CA ILE A 2 11.10 -4.09 -4.61
C ILE A 2 10.68 -2.90 -5.47
N TYR A 3 11.34 -1.74 -5.33
CA TYR A 3 11.04 -0.59 -6.17
C TYR A 3 11.28 -0.88 -7.65
N GLN A 4 12.39 -1.55 -7.99
CA GLN A 4 12.68 -1.90 -9.38
C GLN A 4 11.66 -2.90 -9.93
N THR A 5 11.22 -3.87 -9.13
CA THR A 5 10.13 -4.79 -9.52
C THR A 5 8.86 -4.02 -9.88
N ILE A 6 8.46 -3.04 -9.07
CA ILE A 6 7.27 -2.20 -9.34
C ILE A 6 7.45 -1.39 -10.62
N VAL A 7 8.61 -0.76 -10.82
CA VAL A 7 8.90 0.03 -12.03
C VAL A 7 8.90 -0.84 -13.28
N GLU A 8 9.50 -2.03 -13.22
CA GLU A 8 9.53 -2.97 -14.34
C GLU A 8 8.14 -3.51 -14.67
N ALA A 9 7.33 -3.82 -13.66
CA ALA A 9 5.94 -4.24 -13.85
C ALA A 9 5.14 -3.15 -14.57
N LYS A 10 5.20 -1.90 -14.07
CA LYS A 10 4.56 -0.74 -14.74
C LYS A 10 4.99 -0.62 -16.20
N LYS A 11 6.30 -0.72 -16.49
CA LYS A 11 6.82 -0.63 -17.87
C LYS A 11 6.30 -1.74 -18.77
N LYS A 12 6.10 -2.95 -18.24
CA LYS A 12 5.53 -4.09 -18.97
C LYS A 12 4.00 -4.02 -19.06
N GLY A 13 3.35 -3.17 -18.26
CA GLY A 13 1.90 -3.13 -18.10
C GLY A 13 1.38 -4.19 -17.14
N ASP A 14 2.26 -4.91 -16.44
CA ASP A 14 1.89 -5.92 -15.45
C ASP A 14 1.32 -5.24 -14.20
N LYS A 15 0.28 -5.83 -13.61
CA LYS A 15 -0.39 -5.33 -12.41
C LYS A 15 -0.02 -6.18 -11.21
N LEU A 16 0.43 -5.54 -10.14
CA LEU A 16 0.90 -6.21 -8.93
C LEU A 16 -0.19 -6.20 -7.85
N PHE A 17 -0.22 -7.28 -7.07
CA PHE A 17 -1.10 -7.43 -5.93
C PHE A 17 -0.29 -7.47 -4.63
N ALA A 18 -0.69 -6.64 -3.67
CA ALA A 18 -0.10 -6.58 -2.35
C ALA A 18 -1.15 -6.86 -1.27
N VAL A 19 -0.76 -7.70 -0.30
CA VAL A 19 -1.58 -8.00 0.88
C VAL A 19 -1.08 -7.16 2.05
N LEU A 20 -1.96 -6.32 2.62
CA LEU A 20 -1.66 -5.55 3.82
C LEU A 20 -2.07 -6.34 5.07
N ILE A 21 -1.09 -6.62 5.93
CA ILE A 21 -1.26 -7.33 7.20
C ILE A 21 -1.11 -6.33 8.35
N ASP A 22 -2.08 -6.34 9.25
CA ASP A 22 -2.02 -5.63 10.53
C ASP A 22 -1.61 -6.61 11.65
N PRO A 23 -0.36 -6.56 12.14
CA PRO A 23 0.13 -7.45 13.20
C PRO A 23 -0.67 -7.43 14.50
N ASP A 24 -1.50 -6.40 14.74
CA ASP A 24 -2.34 -6.35 15.93
C ASP A 24 -3.61 -7.20 15.80
N LYS A 25 -4.06 -7.46 14.57
CA LYS A 25 -5.31 -8.18 14.27
C LYS A 25 -5.08 -9.60 13.76
N THR A 26 -4.01 -9.82 13.00
CA THR A 26 -3.73 -11.10 12.36
C THR A 26 -2.53 -11.76 13.04
N THR A 27 -2.79 -12.79 13.85
CA THR A 27 -1.75 -13.47 14.64
C THR A 27 -1.95 -14.98 14.65
N GLY A 28 -0.89 -15.73 14.97
CA GLY A 28 -0.94 -17.19 15.13
C GLY A 28 -1.45 -17.90 13.86
N ASP A 29 -2.37 -18.85 14.03
CA ASP A 29 -2.89 -19.69 12.96
C ASP A 29 -3.55 -18.89 11.82
N ASP A 30 -4.14 -17.73 12.10
CA ASP A 30 -4.76 -16.90 11.09
C ASP A 30 -3.73 -16.23 10.17
N LEU A 31 -2.56 -15.88 10.72
CA LEU A 31 -1.42 -15.39 9.94
C LEU A 31 -0.89 -16.49 9.01
N SER A 32 -0.68 -17.70 9.54
CA SER A 32 -0.19 -18.84 8.74
C SER A 32 -1.14 -19.16 7.58
N LYS A 33 -2.45 -19.22 7.83
CA LYS A 33 -3.46 -19.44 6.78
C LYS A 33 -3.45 -18.34 5.72
N LEU A 34 -3.29 -17.07 6.15
CA LEU A 34 -3.22 -15.95 5.22
C LEU A 34 -1.98 -16.03 4.34
N ILE A 35 -0.84 -16.44 4.90
CA ILE A 35 0.41 -16.66 4.15
C ILE A 35 0.21 -17.78 3.12
N ASP A 36 -0.35 -18.93 3.51
CA ASP A 36 -0.58 -20.05 2.60
C ASP A 36 -1.49 -19.65 1.41
N LEU A 37 -2.55 -18.87 1.70
CA LEU A 37 -3.45 -18.35 0.68
C LEU A 37 -2.75 -17.34 -0.23
N ALA A 38 -1.94 -16.44 0.32
CA ALA A 38 -1.17 -15.47 -0.45
C ALA A 38 -0.13 -16.14 -1.37
N VAL A 39 0.53 -17.20 -0.90
CA VAL A 39 1.42 -18.02 -1.73
C VAL A 39 0.63 -18.69 -2.87
N THR A 40 -0.52 -19.29 -2.55
CA THR A 40 -1.38 -19.94 -3.55
C THR A 40 -1.89 -18.94 -4.60
N ALA A 41 -2.19 -17.73 -4.18
CA ALA A 41 -2.67 -16.66 -5.05
C ALA A 41 -1.57 -15.93 -5.83
N SER A 42 -0.30 -16.31 -5.65
CA SER A 42 0.85 -15.62 -6.26
C SER A 42 0.91 -14.13 -5.91
N THR A 43 0.61 -13.77 -4.66
CA THR A 43 0.77 -12.39 -4.15
C THR A 43 2.18 -11.89 -4.38
N ASP A 44 2.32 -10.66 -4.90
CA ASP A 44 3.61 -10.10 -5.32
C ASP A 44 4.42 -9.54 -4.15
N MET A 45 3.75 -9.02 -3.11
CA MET A 45 4.40 -8.53 -1.88
C MET A 45 3.46 -8.49 -0.68
N PHE A 46 4.03 -8.55 0.52
CA PHE A 46 3.34 -8.20 1.75
C PHE A 46 3.67 -6.77 2.17
N LEU A 47 2.65 -6.04 2.59
CA LEU A 47 2.80 -4.81 3.36
C LEU A 47 2.48 -5.15 4.82
N VAL A 48 3.34 -4.77 5.76
CA VAL A 48 3.11 -5.01 7.19
C VAL A 48 3.05 -3.68 7.92
N GLY A 49 1.91 -3.39 8.53
CA GLY A 49 1.64 -2.07 9.10
C GLY A 49 0.26 -1.96 9.73
N GLY A 50 0.09 -0.95 10.59
CA GLY A 50 -1.15 -0.72 11.32
C GLY A 50 -1.13 0.63 12.02
N SER A 51 -2.28 1.10 12.52
CA SER A 51 -2.34 2.44 13.15
C SER A 51 -1.88 2.49 14.61
N LEU A 52 -1.84 1.36 15.33
CA LEU A 52 -1.64 1.31 16.79
C LEU A 52 -0.53 0.33 17.24
N LEU A 53 0.35 -0.09 16.33
CA LEU A 53 1.25 -1.23 16.54
C LEU A 53 2.17 -1.14 17.77
N VAL A 54 2.33 -2.29 18.43
CA VAL A 54 3.38 -2.57 19.43
C VAL A 54 4.56 -3.29 18.76
N GLN A 55 5.79 -2.81 18.97
CA GLN A 55 7.01 -3.27 18.25
C GLN A 55 7.24 -4.78 18.25
N ASN A 56 6.97 -5.50 19.34
CA ASN A 56 7.23 -6.95 19.39
C ASN A 56 6.38 -7.72 18.35
N ARG A 57 5.11 -7.35 18.17
CA ARG A 57 4.22 -8.03 17.22
C ARG A 57 4.64 -7.82 15.77
N LEU A 58 5.19 -6.64 15.46
CA LEU A 58 5.68 -6.34 14.11
C LEU A 58 6.82 -7.29 13.72
N ASN A 59 7.82 -7.44 14.60
CA ASN A 59 8.97 -8.31 14.35
C ASN A 59 8.58 -9.78 14.23
N ASP A 60 7.68 -10.26 15.08
CA ASP A 60 7.21 -11.64 15.07
C ASP A 60 6.42 -11.95 13.78
N CYS A 61 5.57 -11.01 13.35
CA CYS A 61 4.81 -11.13 12.11
C CYS A 61 5.74 -11.21 10.88
N ILE A 62 6.70 -10.29 10.76
CA ILE A 62 7.67 -10.29 9.65
C ILE A 62 8.46 -11.60 9.64
N GLN A 63 8.95 -12.03 10.80
CA GLN A 63 9.74 -13.25 10.90
C GLN A 63 8.92 -14.49 10.47
N CYS A 64 7.67 -14.60 10.91
CA CYS A 64 6.78 -15.68 10.50
C CYS A 64 6.60 -15.71 8.97
N ILE A 65 6.35 -14.57 8.33
CA ILE A 65 6.22 -14.49 6.86
C ILE A 65 7.51 -14.97 6.16
N LYS A 66 8.67 -14.50 6.63
CA LYS A 66 9.99 -14.80 6.05
C LYS A 66 10.41 -16.26 6.22
N GLU A 67 9.96 -16.91 7.30
CA GLU A 67 10.19 -18.34 7.55
C GLU A 67 9.27 -19.23 6.70
N SER A 68 8.05 -18.75 6.39
CA SER A 68 7.04 -19.51 5.67
C SER A 68 7.11 -19.38 4.14
N CYS A 69 7.61 -18.26 3.59
CA CYS A 69 7.64 -18.04 2.15
C CYS A 69 8.74 -17.07 1.70
N SER A 70 8.87 -16.90 0.37
CA SER A 70 9.85 -16.00 -0.25
C SER A 70 9.25 -14.68 -0.76
N ILE A 71 7.96 -14.44 -0.53
CA ILE A 71 7.29 -13.20 -0.93
C ILE A 71 7.93 -12.03 -0.16
N PRO A 72 8.34 -10.94 -0.84
CA PRO A 72 9.00 -9.82 -0.19
C PRO A 72 8.08 -9.10 0.81
N VAL A 73 8.67 -8.64 1.92
CA VAL A 73 7.96 -7.95 3.00
C VAL A 73 8.40 -6.50 3.07
N SER A 74 7.45 -5.57 2.91
CA SER A 74 7.69 -4.13 3.02
C SER A 74 6.98 -3.57 4.24
N LEU A 75 7.67 -2.73 5.02
CA LEU A 75 7.03 -1.99 6.10
C LEU A 75 6.10 -0.92 5.53
N PHE A 76 4.90 -0.84 6.09
CA PHE A 76 3.90 0.19 5.81
C PHE A 76 3.57 0.95 7.11
N PRO A 77 4.49 1.79 7.60
CA PRO A 77 4.41 2.34 8.95
C PRO A 77 3.34 3.44 9.07
N GLY A 78 2.50 3.32 10.09
CA GLY A 78 1.64 4.41 10.58
C GLY A 78 2.34 5.39 11.53
N SER A 79 3.55 5.05 12.02
CA SER A 79 4.38 5.93 12.86
C SER A 79 5.87 5.58 12.78
N SER A 80 6.75 6.49 13.22
CA SER A 80 8.21 6.26 13.28
C SER A 80 8.64 5.16 14.26
N LEU A 81 7.73 4.67 15.11
CA LEU A 81 8.02 3.58 16.04
C LEU A 81 7.87 2.20 15.39
N GLN A 82 7.26 2.12 14.21
CA GLN A 82 6.94 0.88 13.50
C GLN A 82 8.06 0.51 12.53
N LEU A 83 9.28 0.38 13.06
CA LEU A 83 10.46 0.07 12.28
C LEU A 83 11.02 -1.30 12.68
N SER A 84 11.50 -2.04 11.69
CA SER A 84 12.13 -3.35 11.84
C SER A 84 13.19 -3.51 10.77
N ASP A 85 14.38 -3.96 11.14
CA ASP A 85 15.46 -4.33 10.22
C ASP A 85 15.26 -5.72 9.58
N LYS A 86 14.23 -6.46 10.00
CA LYS A 86 13.91 -7.80 9.47
C LYS A 86 13.14 -7.78 8.15
N ALA A 87 12.57 -6.63 7.77
CA ALA A 87 11.85 -6.47 6.50
C ALA A 87 12.82 -6.32 5.32
N ASP A 88 12.31 -6.45 4.09
CA ASP A 88 13.11 -6.25 2.88
C ASP A 88 13.16 -4.76 2.46
N SER A 89 12.07 -4.03 2.71
CA SER A 89 11.98 -2.60 2.39
C SER A 89 11.06 -1.84 3.35
N ILE A 90 11.04 -0.52 3.21
CA ILE A 90 10.07 0.36 3.85
C ILE A 90 9.50 1.34 2.85
N PHE A 91 8.17 1.47 2.83
CA PHE A 91 7.53 2.60 2.19
C PHE A 91 7.66 3.79 3.14
N LEU A 92 8.59 4.69 2.83
CA LEU A 92 8.81 5.90 3.61
C LEU A 92 7.73 6.92 3.24
N LEU A 93 6.60 6.83 3.94
CA LEU A 93 5.38 7.57 3.64
C LEU A 93 5.50 9.05 4.03
N SER A 94 5.31 9.94 3.05
CA SER A 94 5.04 11.35 3.28
C SER A 94 3.57 11.65 2.97
N LEU A 95 2.78 12.03 3.98
CA LEU A 95 1.33 12.31 3.84
C LEU A 95 1.12 13.70 3.21
N ILE A 96 1.38 13.81 1.91
CA ILE A 96 1.41 15.09 1.18
C ILE A 96 0.02 15.70 0.92
N SER A 97 -1.06 14.93 1.11
CA SER A 97 -2.41 15.50 1.13
C SER A 97 -2.78 16.14 2.47
N GLY A 98 -2.01 15.88 3.53
CA GLY A 98 -2.22 16.41 4.87
C GLY A 98 -1.61 17.79 5.11
N ARG A 99 -1.85 18.34 6.29
CA ARG A 99 -1.28 19.62 6.76
C ARG A 99 -0.50 19.48 8.07
N ASN A 100 -0.16 18.24 8.42
CA ASN A 100 0.61 17.92 9.62
C ASN A 100 2.11 17.85 9.26
N PRO A 101 2.95 18.81 9.69
CA PRO A 101 4.38 18.83 9.37
C PRO A 101 5.14 17.60 9.87
N ASP A 102 4.67 16.93 10.93
CA ASP A 102 5.30 15.72 11.44
C ASP A 102 5.21 14.59 10.41
N LEU A 103 4.08 14.45 9.73
CA LEU A 103 3.86 13.41 8.71
C LEU A 103 4.34 13.82 7.32
N LEU A 104 4.60 15.12 7.11
CA LEU A 104 5.25 15.61 5.89
C LEU A 104 6.76 15.34 5.94
N ILE A 105 7.41 15.59 7.08
CA ILE A 105 8.87 15.44 7.22
C ILE A 105 9.36 15.14 8.63
N GLY A 106 8.68 15.59 9.69
CA GLY A 106 9.20 15.49 11.07
C GLY A 106 9.55 14.05 11.51
N GLN A 107 8.65 13.11 11.29
CA GLN A 107 8.86 11.69 11.60
C GLN A 107 9.99 11.06 10.76
N HIS A 108 10.24 11.58 9.56
CA HIS A 108 11.31 11.12 8.68
C HIS A 108 12.67 11.50 9.28
N VAL A 109 12.79 12.72 9.81
CA VAL A 109 14.02 13.19 10.49
C VAL A 109 14.33 12.34 11.70
N ILE A 110 13.31 11.99 12.50
CA ILE A 110 13.45 11.11 13.67
C ILE A 110 13.91 9.70 13.26
N ALA A 111 13.30 9.13 12.21
CA ALA A 111 13.61 7.77 11.76
C ALA A 111 14.92 7.66 10.97
N ALA A 112 15.42 8.75 10.38
CA ALA A 112 16.54 8.73 9.44
C ALA A 112 17.81 8.02 9.93
N PRO A 113 18.29 8.21 11.19
CA PRO A 113 19.48 7.50 11.66
C PRO A 113 19.31 5.98 11.67
N PHE A 114 18.15 5.50 12.13
CA PHE A 114 17.82 4.07 12.14
C PHE A 114 17.73 3.55 10.71
N LEU A 115 16.96 4.22 9.84
CA LEU A 115 16.75 3.79 8.45
C LEU A 115 18.07 3.72 7.67
N LYS A 116 18.99 4.65 7.94
CA LYS A 116 20.30 4.65 7.28
C LYS A 116 21.16 3.45 7.68
N GLN A 117 20.96 2.89 8.87
CA GLN A 117 21.73 1.77 9.42
C GLN A 117 21.03 0.42 9.25
N SER A 118 19.72 0.40 8.95
CA SER A 118 18.91 -0.83 8.96
C SER A 118 19.15 -1.76 7.78
N GLY A 119 19.77 -1.31 6.69
CA GLY A 119 19.95 -2.09 5.47
C GLY A 119 18.67 -2.29 4.65
N LEU A 120 17.53 -1.74 5.09
CA LEU A 120 16.27 -1.75 4.36
C LEU A 120 16.40 -1.01 3.02
N GLU A 121 15.70 -1.50 1.99
CA GLU A 121 15.43 -0.68 0.83
C GLU A 121 14.44 0.43 1.22
N ILE A 122 14.90 1.68 1.25
CA ILE A 122 14.06 2.84 1.56
C ILE A 122 13.39 3.33 0.27
N ILE A 123 12.06 3.30 0.23
CA ILE A 123 11.26 3.71 -0.93
C ILE A 123 10.43 4.95 -0.55
N PRO A 124 10.85 6.17 -0.94
CA PRO A 124 10.08 7.38 -0.69
C PRO A 124 8.72 7.33 -1.40
N THR A 125 7.64 7.46 -0.64
CA THR A 125 6.28 7.24 -1.15
C THR A 125 5.39 8.44 -0.81
N ALA A 126 4.81 9.06 -1.82
CA ALA A 126 3.75 10.05 -1.68
C ALA A 126 2.47 9.34 -1.21
N TYR A 127 2.02 9.65 -0.01
CA TYR A 127 0.79 9.10 0.54
C TYR A 127 -0.32 10.17 0.48
N ILE A 128 -1.41 9.85 -0.22
CA ILE A 128 -2.50 10.76 -0.52
C ILE A 128 -3.79 10.13 0.00
N LEU A 129 -4.32 10.72 1.07
CA LEU A 129 -5.55 10.28 1.70
C LEU A 129 -6.79 10.84 0.99
N ILE A 130 -7.65 9.95 0.52
CA ILE A 130 -8.92 10.22 -0.16
C ILE A 130 -10.09 9.93 0.81
N ASP A 131 -11.16 10.70 0.71
CA ASP A 131 -12.33 10.54 1.56
C ASP A 131 -13.06 9.23 1.25
N GLY A 132 -12.97 8.29 2.19
CA GLY A 132 -13.62 6.98 2.13
C GLY A 132 -15.10 6.96 2.50
N GLY A 133 -15.72 8.12 2.74
CA GLY A 133 -17.13 8.26 3.14
C GLY A 133 -17.41 7.93 4.61
N VAL A 134 -16.37 7.67 5.39
CA VAL A 134 -16.40 7.49 6.86
C VAL A 134 -15.08 7.98 7.46
N PRO A 135 -15.07 8.49 8.70
CA PRO A 135 -13.83 8.73 9.43
C PRO A 135 -13.03 7.42 9.55
N THR A 136 -11.75 7.47 9.17
CA THR A 136 -10.82 6.33 9.22
C THR A 136 -9.75 6.55 10.28
N SER A 137 -9.13 5.48 10.78
CA SER A 137 -8.04 5.57 11.77
C SER A 137 -6.91 6.48 11.29
N VAL A 138 -6.57 6.42 10.00
CA VAL A 138 -5.55 7.30 9.41
C VAL A 138 -5.97 8.77 9.45
N SER A 139 -7.22 9.12 9.09
CA SER A 139 -7.69 10.51 9.18
C SER A 139 -7.65 11.05 10.62
N TYR A 140 -8.03 10.21 11.59
CA TYR A 140 -8.09 10.57 13.00
C TYR A 140 -6.69 10.71 13.62
N MET A 141 -5.80 9.73 13.42
CA MET A 141 -4.43 9.74 13.97
C MET A 141 -3.55 10.81 13.32
N SER A 142 -3.72 11.06 12.03
CA SER A 142 -2.91 12.06 11.31
C SER A 142 -3.41 13.49 11.47
N ASN A 143 -4.62 13.68 12.01
CA ASN A 143 -5.35 14.95 11.99
C ASN A 143 -5.43 15.55 10.58
N THR A 144 -5.70 14.69 9.59
CA THR A 144 -5.77 15.08 8.17
C THR A 144 -7.21 15.09 7.69
N THR A 145 -7.62 16.20 7.11
CA THR A 145 -8.83 16.25 6.28
C THR A 145 -8.52 15.58 4.94
N PRO A 146 -9.19 14.47 4.59
CA PRO A 146 -8.94 13.77 3.34
C PRO A 146 -9.34 14.62 2.12
N ILE A 147 -8.75 14.34 0.96
CA ILE A 147 -9.21 14.92 -0.30
C ILE A 147 -10.62 14.38 -0.59
N PRO A 148 -11.62 15.24 -0.86
CA PRO A 148 -12.97 14.78 -1.18
C PRO A 148 -12.97 13.83 -2.38
N ALA A 149 -13.77 12.76 -2.31
CA ALA A 149 -13.79 11.70 -3.34
C ALA A 149 -14.16 12.19 -4.75
N ASN A 150 -14.81 13.36 -4.87
CA ASN A 150 -15.20 14.02 -6.11
C ASN A 150 -14.27 15.16 -6.55
N LYS A 151 -13.05 15.22 -6.01
CA LYS A 151 -12.03 16.23 -6.31
C LYS A 151 -10.76 15.60 -6.89
N GLU A 152 -10.92 14.93 -8.04
CA GLU A 152 -9.79 14.32 -8.74
C GLU A 152 -8.71 15.32 -9.19
N ASP A 153 -9.08 16.58 -9.40
CA ASP A 153 -8.17 17.68 -9.73
C ASP A 153 -7.15 17.95 -8.61
N ILE A 154 -7.60 17.92 -7.35
CA ILE A 154 -6.73 18.09 -6.18
C ILE A 154 -5.80 16.87 -6.03
N ALA A 155 -6.32 15.65 -6.19
CA ALA A 155 -5.52 14.43 -6.12
C ALA A 155 -4.44 14.41 -7.21
N LEU A 156 -4.79 14.76 -8.45
CA LEU A 156 -3.88 14.90 -9.59
C LEU A 156 -2.77 15.91 -9.31
N CYS A 157 -3.11 17.14 -8.90
CA CYS A 157 -2.11 18.16 -8.62
C CYS A 157 -1.16 17.76 -7.47
N THR A 158 -1.71 17.07 -6.45
CA THR A 158 -0.94 16.58 -5.30
C THR A 158 0.03 15.46 -5.73
N ALA A 159 -0.43 14.54 -6.59
CA ALA A 159 0.38 13.47 -7.17
C ALA A 159 1.54 14.04 -8.02
N MET A 160 1.26 15.02 -8.89
CA MET A 160 2.28 15.70 -9.69
C MET A 160 3.31 16.42 -8.80
N ALA A 161 2.86 17.09 -7.73
CA ALA A 161 3.76 17.72 -6.77
C ALA A 161 4.66 16.67 -6.09
N GLY A 162 4.11 15.53 -5.67
CA GLY A 162 4.88 14.43 -5.11
C GLY A 162 5.95 13.88 -6.07
N GLU A 163 5.60 13.70 -7.34
CA GLU A 163 6.56 13.30 -8.38
C GLU A 163 7.66 14.34 -8.58
N MET A 164 7.33 15.63 -8.67
CA MET A 164 8.32 16.71 -8.81
C MET A 164 9.24 16.84 -7.60
N LEU A 165 8.78 16.46 -6.41
CA LEU A 165 9.59 16.38 -5.20
C LEU A 165 10.51 15.15 -5.16
N GLY A 166 10.42 14.26 -6.16
CA GLY A 166 11.26 13.07 -6.28
C GLY A 166 10.75 11.85 -5.50
N LEU A 167 9.48 11.85 -5.08
CA LEU A 167 8.86 10.67 -4.46
C LEU A 167 8.70 9.58 -5.52
N LYS A 168 9.09 8.36 -5.16
CA LYS A 168 9.27 7.23 -6.07
C LYS A 168 8.02 6.39 -6.27
N LEU A 169 7.04 6.51 -5.39
CA LEU A 169 5.74 5.87 -5.48
C LEU A 169 4.66 6.88 -5.12
N ILE A 170 3.46 6.71 -5.68
CA ILE A 170 2.27 7.48 -5.31
C ILE A 170 1.24 6.49 -4.79
N TYR A 171 0.70 6.71 -3.61
CA TYR A 171 -0.31 5.86 -2.97
C TYR A 171 -1.58 6.67 -2.77
N LEU A 172 -2.65 6.31 -3.49
CA LEU A 172 -4.01 6.79 -3.23
C LEU A 172 -4.69 5.83 -2.25
N ASP A 173 -5.00 6.30 -1.04
CA ASP A 173 -5.63 5.48 -0.01
C ASP A 173 -6.97 6.10 0.40
N ALA A 174 -8.07 5.33 0.29
CA ALA A 174 -9.36 5.72 0.87
C ALA A 174 -9.42 5.48 2.39
N GLY A 175 -8.42 4.79 2.94
CA GLY A 175 -8.29 4.38 4.32
C GLY A 175 -8.91 3.01 4.60
N SER A 176 -8.34 2.35 5.61
CA SER A 176 -8.84 1.07 6.12
C SER A 176 -10.30 1.18 6.55
N GLY A 177 -11.16 0.29 6.05
CA GLY A 177 -12.59 0.28 6.36
C GLY A 177 -13.45 1.27 5.57
N ALA A 178 -12.89 2.07 4.66
CA ALA A 178 -13.63 3.00 3.79
C ALA A 178 -14.87 2.37 3.16
N ARG A 179 -16.00 3.09 3.12
CA ARG A 179 -17.21 2.64 2.42
C ARG A 179 -17.12 2.92 0.92
N ILE A 180 -16.46 4.01 0.57
CA ILE A 180 -16.27 4.48 -0.79
C ILE A 180 -14.77 4.28 -1.11
N PRO A 181 -14.41 3.30 -1.95
CA PRO A 181 -13.03 3.18 -2.44
C PRO A 181 -12.68 4.35 -3.38
N VAL A 182 -11.39 4.52 -3.69
CA VAL A 182 -10.94 5.51 -4.68
C VAL A 182 -11.66 5.26 -6.01
N SER A 183 -12.17 6.32 -6.64
CA SER A 183 -12.93 6.19 -7.89
C SER A 183 -12.00 5.89 -9.07
N GLU A 184 -12.46 5.08 -10.03
CA GLU A 184 -11.72 4.77 -11.26
C GLU A 184 -11.34 6.03 -12.03
N ARG A 185 -12.23 7.04 -12.03
CA ARG A 185 -11.98 8.35 -12.63
C ARG A 185 -10.78 9.06 -11.99
N MET A 186 -10.68 9.04 -10.66
CA MET A 186 -9.53 9.63 -9.96
C MET A 186 -8.25 8.85 -10.24
N ILE A 187 -8.30 7.52 -10.22
CA ILE A 187 -7.16 6.65 -10.52
C ILE A 187 -6.64 6.92 -11.94
N SER A 188 -7.54 6.94 -12.94
CA SER A 188 -7.21 7.21 -14.33
C SER A 188 -6.66 8.63 -14.55
N SER A 189 -7.25 9.62 -13.88
CA SER A 189 -6.75 11.00 -13.91
C SER A 189 -5.30 11.05 -13.43
N VAL A 190 -5.03 10.52 -12.23
CA VAL A 190 -3.68 10.52 -11.63
C VAL A 190 -2.69 9.70 -12.47
N SER A 191 -3.05 8.48 -12.87
CA SER A 191 -2.15 7.58 -13.62
C SER A 191 -1.74 8.14 -14.98
N SER A 192 -2.60 8.94 -15.61
CA SER A 192 -2.30 9.59 -16.89
C SER A 192 -1.37 10.81 -16.78
N ALA A 193 -1.22 11.37 -15.58
CA ALA A 193 -0.51 12.63 -15.36
C ALA A 193 0.88 12.47 -14.73
N VAL A 194 1.21 11.27 -14.23
CA VAL A 194 2.47 10.97 -13.55
C VAL A 194 3.13 9.72 -14.14
N ASN A 195 4.45 9.72 -14.24
CA ASN A 195 5.23 8.56 -14.65
C ASN A 195 5.53 7.62 -13.48
N THR A 196 5.53 8.16 -12.26
CA THR A 196 5.70 7.41 -11.01
C THR A 196 4.66 6.27 -10.89
N PRO A 197 5.05 5.08 -10.38
CA PRO A 197 4.08 4.00 -10.14
C PRO A 197 2.99 4.38 -9.15
N LEU A 198 1.76 4.00 -9.49
CA LEU A 198 0.55 4.29 -8.73
C LEU A 198 0.09 3.08 -7.93
N ILE A 199 0.00 3.24 -6.62
CA ILE A 199 -0.54 2.29 -5.67
C ILE A 199 -1.94 2.75 -5.27
N VAL A 200 -2.89 1.82 -5.21
CA VAL A 200 -4.26 2.09 -4.79
C VAL A 200 -4.67 1.13 -3.68
N GLY A 201 -5.21 1.68 -2.60
CA GLY A 201 -5.75 0.90 -1.48
C GLY A 201 -6.94 1.58 -0.81
N GLY A 202 -7.50 0.88 0.17
CA GLY A 202 -8.65 1.36 0.94
C GLY A 202 -9.98 1.05 0.28
N GLY A 203 -10.81 0.27 0.97
CA GLY A 203 -12.19 -0.02 0.56
C GLY A 203 -12.37 -1.04 -0.57
N ILE A 204 -11.30 -1.62 -1.13
CA ILE A 204 -11.37 -2.70 -2.12
C ILE A 204 -11.84 -4.00 -1.44
N ARG A 205 -13.02 -4.49 -1.84
CA ARG A 205 -13.68 -5.66 -1.20
C ARG A 205 -14.18 -6.71 -2.18
N THR A 206 -14.08 -6.48 -3.48
CA THR A 206 -14.53 -7.43 -4.48
C THR A 206 -13.52 -7.55 -5.60
N PRO A 207 -13.44 -8.70 -6.28
CA PRO A 207 -12.54 -8.89 -7.42
C PRO A 207 -12.84 -7.92 -8.56
N GLU A 208 -14.12 -7.59 -8.79
CA GLU A 208 -14.54 -6.66 -9.84
C GLU A 208 -14.00 -5.26 -9.60
N LYS A 209 -13.98 -4.81 -8.33
CA LYS A 209 -13.40 -3.52 -7.97
C LYS A 209 -11.88 -3.52 -8.18
N ALA A 210 -11.21 -4.59 -7.75
CA ALA A 210 -9.77 -4.73 -7.97
C ALA A 210 -9.43 -4.74 -9.47
N TYR A 211 -10.19 -5.46 -10.29
CA TYR A 211 -10.06 -5.44 -11.74
C TYR A 211 -10.26 -4.03 -12.32
N ALA A 212 -11.32 -3.34 -11.90
CA ALA A 212 -11.62 -2.00 -12.39
C ALA A 212 -10.52 -0.98 -12.04
N ASP A 213 -9.96 -1.05 -10.82
CA ASP A 213 -8.86 -0.20 -10.38
C ASP A 213 -7.56 -0.47 -11.15
N ALA A 214 -7.26 -1.76 -11.38
CA ALA A 214 -6.13 -2.16 -12.20
C ALA A 214 -6.26 -1.62 -13.63
N ARG A 215 -7.46 -1.71 -14.23
CA ARG A 215 -7.78 -1.17 -15.55
C ARG A 215 -7.76 0.35 -15.62
N ALA A 216 -8.13 1.03 -14.53
CA ALA A 216 -8.06 2.48 -14.43
C ALA A 216 -6.62 3.01 -14.32
N GLY A 217 -5.63 2.15 -14.11
CA GLY A 217 -4.22 2.53 -14.12
C GLY A 217 -3.52 2.44 -12.77
N ALA A 218 -4.11 1.78 -11.78
CA ALA A 218 -3.35 1.32 -10.62
C ALA A 218 -2.26 0.34 -11.10
N ASP A 219 -1.03 0.49 -10.63
CA ASP A 219 0.10 -0.40 -10.91
C ASP A 219 0.26 -1.46 -9.81
N VAL A 220 -0.05 -1.08 -8.56
CA VAL A 220 -0.11 -1.98 -7.42
C VAL A 220 -1.45 -1.80 -6.71
N LEU A 221 -2.15 -2.88 -6.42
CA LEU A 221 -3.37 -2.87 -5.62
C LEU A 221 -3.12 -3.46 -4.24
N VAL A 222 -3.55 -2.75 -3.21
CA VAL A 222 -3.35 -3.14 -1.82
C VAL A 222 -4.70 -3.51 -1.19
N VAL A 223 -4.80 -4.74 -0.69
CA VAL A 223 -5.98 -5.21 0.04
C VAL A 223 -5.57 -5.72 1.41
N GLY A 224 -6.21 -5.20 2.46
CA GLY A 224 -6.02 -5.62 3.86
C GLY A 224 -7.30 -6.19 4.45
N ASN A 225 -8.05 -5.38 5.22
CA ASN A 225 -9.24 -5.77 6.00
C ASN A 225 -10.22 -6.77 5.34
N ALA A 226 -10.43 -6.69 4.02
CA ALA A 226 -11.34 -7.61 3.34
C ALA A 226 -10.88 -9.08 3.47
N LEU A 227 -9.57 -9.30 3.46
CA LEU A 227 -8.94 -10.62 3.57
C LEU A 227 -8.92 -11.13 5.01
N GLU A 228 -8.92 -10.23 6.00
CA GLU A 228 -9.11 -10.60 7.42
C GLU A 228 -10.49 -11.23 7.65
N SER A 229 -11.52 -10.68 6.99
CA SER A 229 -12.91 -11.15 7.16
C SER A 229 -13.26 -12.32 6.23
N SER A 230 -12.61 -12.44 5.07
CA SER A 230 -12.89 -13.46 4.08
C SER A 230 -11.63 -13.83 3.31
N PRO A 231 -10.75 -14.68 3.89
CA PRO A 231 -9.46 -15.02 3.29
C PRO A 231 -9.58 -15.65 1.89
N ALA A 232 -10.68 -16.36 1.60
CA ALA A 232 -10.93 -16.96 0.29
C ALA A 232 -11.01 -15.93 -0.85
N LEU A 233 -11.40 -14.68 -0.54
CA LEU A 233 -11.46 -13.58 -1.50
C LEU A 233 -10.10 -13.25 -2.12
N LEU A 234 -9.02 -13.61 -1.42
CA LEU A 234 -7.64 -13.35 -1.85
C LEU A 234 -7.37 -13.94 -3.24
N LEU A 235 -7.77 -15.20 -3.47
CA LEU A 235 -7.54 -15.89 -4.73
C LEU A 235 -8.26 -15.21 -5.90
N GLU A 236 -9.51 -14.81 -5.69
CA GLU A 236 -10.32 -14.15 -6.70
C GLU A 236 -9.79 -12.74 -7.02
N VAL A 237 -9.40 -11.98 -6.00
CA VAL A 237 -8.81 -10.64 -6.15
C VAL A 237 -7.46 -10.71 -6.89
N ALA A 238 -6.59 -11.63 -6.51
CA ALA A 238 -5.30 -11.81 -7.17
C ALA A 238 -5.48 -12.18 -8.65
N SER A 239 -6.36 -13.16 -8.93
CA SER A 239 -6.71 -13.55 -10.29
C SER A 239 -7.25 -12.38 -11.12
N ALA A 240 -8.15 -11.58 -10.54
CA ALA A 240 -8.70 -10.39 -11.18
C ALA A 240 -7.60 -9.37 -11.53
N ILE A 241 -6.67 -9.08 -10.62
CA ILE A 241 -5.57 -8.15 -10.85
C ILE A 241 -4.62 -8.68 -11.93
N HIS A 242 -4.16 -9.92 -11.81
CA HIS A 242 -3.19 -10.50 -12.74
C HIS A 242 -3.76 -10.72 -14.14
N SER A 243 -5.09 -10.88 -14.29
CA SER A 243 -5.76 -10.95 -15.59
C SER A 243 -5.67 -9.64 -16.41
N CYS A 244 -5.35 -8.51 -15.78
CA CYS A 244 -5.17 -7.22 -16.46
C CYS A 244 -3.80 -7.08 -17.12
N SER A 245 -2.83 -7.91 -16.76
CA SER A 245 -1.48 -7.87 -17.33
C SER A 245 -1.55 -8.28 -18.81
N PRO A 246 -0.85 -7.58 -19.72
CA PRO A 246 -0.88 -7.90 -21.13
C PRO A 246 -0.43 -9.34 -21.35
N THR A 247 -1.19 -10.08 -22.17
CA THR A 247 -0.85 -11.46 -22.51
C THR A 247 0.54 -11.46 -23.14
N LYS A 248 1.50 -12.20 -22.57
CA LYS A 248 2.82 -12.38 -23.18
C LYS A 248 2.62 -12.96 -24.58
N VAL A 249 2.74 -12.12 -25.60
CA VAL A 249 2.85 -12.59 -26.98
C VAL A 249 4.23 -13.22 -27.07
N ASN A 250 4.26 -14.55 -27.04
CA ASN A 250 5.45 -15.36 -27.28
C ASN A 250 5.99 -15.10 -28.71
#